data_AF-A0A7S0E6U8-F1
#
_entry.id   AF-A0A7S0E6U8-F1
#
_cell.length_a   1.000
_cell.length_b   1.000
_cell.length_c   1.000
_cell.angle_alpha   90.00
_cell.angle_beta   90.00
_cell.angle_gamma   90.00
#
_symmetry.space_group_name_H-M   'P 1'
#
loop_
_entity.id
_entity.type
_entity.pdbx_description
1 polymer ?
#
loop_
_entity_poly.entity_id
_entity_poly.type
_entity_poly.pdbx_seq_one_letter_code
_entity_poly.pdbx_strand_id
1 'polypeptide(L)'
;GGAPWAWSHDDVRALDPQLYQHKVDYVLNHDVADLCLDFTDVIEDVQAGELGEREGGTAGYSEERVSLLPGGEELEVTEANKRQFVDLVCAWRLFGSIEAQTAAVCRGFQAAVPPAILTQ
;
A
#
# COMPACT_ATOMS: atom_id res chain seq x y z
N GLY A 1 21.64 -6.14 10.02
CA GLY A 1 20.37 -5.83 10.69
C GLY A 1 19.58 -4.95 9.77
N GLY A 2 18.60 -5.49 9.07
CA GLY A 2 17.65 -4.72 8.26
C GLY A 2 16.28 -4.88 8.88
N ALA A 3 15.42 -3.86 8.75
CA ALA A 3 14.02 -3.97 9.15
C ALA A 3 13.38 -5.16 8.41
N PRO A 4 12.40 -5.86 9.02
CA PRO A 4 11.79 -7.07 8.45
C PRO A 4 11.09 -6.84 7.10
N TRP A 5 10.85 -5.58 6.73
CA TRP A 5 10.21 -5.13 5.49
C TRP A 5 11.19 -4.48 4.49
N ALA A 6 12.49 -4.80 4.58
CA ALA A 6 13.47 -4.31 3.62
C ALA A 6 13.13 -4.79 2.19
N TRP A 7 12.84 -3.84 1.30
CA TRP A 7 12.59 -4.06 -0.12
C TRP A 7 13.69 -3.42 -0.97
N SER A 8 13.94 -3.97 -2.16
CA SER A 8 14.81 -3.35 -3.17
C SER A 8 14.00 -2.91 -4.39
N HIS A 9 14.55 -1.97 -5.16
CA HIS A 9 13.95 -1.54 -6.43
C HIS A 9 13.66 -2.72 -7.36
N ASP A 10 14.54 -3.72 -7.37
CA ASP A 10 14.38 -4.92 -8.18
C ASP A 10 13.23 -5.82 -7.66
N ASP A 11 13.06 -5.93 -6.35
CA ASP A 11 11.94 -6.69 -5.75
C ASP A 11 10.59 -6.06 -6.11
N VAL A 12 10.45 -4.74 -5.93
CA VAL A 12 9.20 -4.05 -6.25
C VAL A 12 8.92 -4.13 -7.75
N ARG A 13 9.93 -3.88 -8.60
CA ARG A 13 9.77 -3.96 -10.05
C ARG A 13 9.38 -5.37 -10.52
N ALA A 14 9.90 -6.41 -9.89
CA ALA A 14 9.58 -7.80 -10.24
C ALA A 14 8.17 -8.22 -9.80
N LEU A 15 7.70 -7.74 -8.64
CA LEU A 15 6.38 -8.06 -8.09
C LEU A 15 5.27 -7.21 -8.70
N ASP A 16 5.51 -5.90 -8.82
CA ASP A 16 4.55 -4.94 -9.36
C ASP A 16 5.30 -3.81 -10.13
N PRO A 17 5.45 -3.97 -11.46
CA PRO A 17 6.08 -2.97 -12.31
C PRO A 17 5.34 -1.63 -12.32
N GLN A 18 4.01 -1.63 -12.15
CA GLN A 18 3.21 -0.40 -12.18
C GLN A 18 3.40 0.40 -10.90
N LEU A 19 3.39 -0.26 -9.74
CA LEU A 19 3.75 0.32 -8.46
C LEU A 19 5.15 0.93 -8.51
N TYR A 20 6.12 0.19 -9.05
CA TYR A 20 7.49 0.68 -9.21
C TYR A 20 7.52 1.96 -10.04
N GLN A 21 6.92 1.94 -11.23
CA GLN A 21 6.99 3.07 -12.16
C GLN A 21 6.27 4.32 -11.62
N HIS A 22 5.04 4.15 -11.12
CA HIS A 22 4.15 5.28 -10.82
C HIS A 22 4.27 5.83 -9.41
N LYS A 23 4.72 5.01 -8.44
CA LYS A 23 4.85 5.45 -7.04
C LYS A 23 6.30 5.44 -6.56
N VAL A 24 7.08 4.40 -6.86
CA VAL A 24 8.46 4.33 -6.33
C VAL A 24 9.40 5.26 -7.11
N ASP A 25 9.58 4.99 -8.40
CA ASP A 25 10.55 5.72 -9.22
C ASP A 25 10.13 7.17 -9.41
N TYR A 26 8.84 7.41 -9.68
CA TYR A 26 8.32 8.75 -9.89
C TYR A 26 8.49 9.64 -8.65
N VAL A 27 7.98 9.21 -7.49
CA VAL A 27 8.02 10.02 -6.25
C VAL A 27 9.47 10.25 -5.79
N LEU A 28 10.35 9.25 -5.92
CA LEU A 28 11.74 9.42 -5.50
C LEU A 28 12.52 10.37 -6.42
N ASN A 29 12.24 10.37 -7.72
CA ASN A 29 13.02 11.12 -8.72
C ASN A 29 12.42 12.47 -9.13
N HIS A 30 11.20 12.80 -8.69
CA HIS A 30 10.53 14.06 -9.00
C HIS A 30 10.23 14.87 -7.73
N ASP A 31 9.96 16.16 -7.93
CA ASP A 31 9.45 17.03 -6.87
C ASP A 31 8.01 16.66 -6.55
N VAL A 32 7.73 16.43 -5.26
CA VAL A 32 6.43 16.02 -4.77
C VAL A 32 5.52 17.18 -4.34
N ALA A 33 6.03 18.41 -4.28
CA ALA A 33 5.29 19.56 -3.76
C ALA A 33 3.98 19.82 -4.52
N ASP A 34 3.98 19.62 -5.83
CA ASP A 34 2.80 19.84 -6.68
C ASP A 34 1.88 18.61 -6.79
N LEU A 35 2.24 17.48 -6.16
CA LEU A 35 1.49 16.24 -6.25
C LEU A 35 0.37 16.12 -5.21
N CYS A 36 0.32 17.04 -4.23
CA CYS A 36 -0.66 17.05 -3.13
C CYS A 36 -0.81 15.66 -2.47
N LEU A 37 0.32 14.99 -2.25
CA LEU A 37 0.34 13.66 -1.65
C LEU A 37 0.26 13.77 -0.13
N ASP A 38 -0.48 12.83 0.47
CA ASP A 38 -0.53 12.58 1.90
C ASP A 38 -0.08 11.13 2.19
N PHE A 39 0.00 10.74 3.46
CA PHE A 39 0.36 9.37 3.83
C PHE A 39 -0.83 8.42 3.77
N THR A 40 -1.61 8.48 2.69
CA THR A 40 -2.68 7.53 2.38
C THR A 40 -2.48 6.86 1.01
N ASP A 41 -3.06 5.68 0.83
CA ASP A 41 -3.10 5.00 -0.48
C ASP A 41 -4.50 4.45 -0.75
N VAL A 42 -4.82 4.17 -2.00
CA VAL A 42 -6.09 3.51 -2.38
C VAL A 42 -6.03 2.02 -2.01
N ILE A 43 -7.17 1.45 -1.62
CA ILE A 43 -7.26 0.01 -1.31
C ILE A 43 -7.20 -0.83 -2.57
N GLU A 44 -7.85 -0.37 -3.64
CA GLU A 44 -7.88 -1.03 -4.95
C GLU A 44 -7.42 -0.06 -6.04
N ASP A 45 -6.48 -0.51 -6.87
CA ASP A 45 -6.10 0.22 -8.07
C ASP A 45 -7.16 -0.03 -9.14
N VAL A 46 -8.24 0.74 -9.09
CA VAL A 46 -9.28 0.63 -10.10
C VAL A 46 -8.80 1.33 -11.36
N GLN A 47 -8.82 0.62 -12.49
CA GLN A 47 -8.45 1.22 -13.75
C GLN A 47 -9.46 2.30 -14.11
N ALA A 48 -8.95 3.45 -14.57
CA ALA A 48 -9.73 4.61 -15.00
C ALA A 48 -10.87 4.29 -16.00
N GLY A 49 -10.84 3.12 -16.66
CA GLY A 49 -11.87 2.66 -17.60
C GLY A 49 -12.92 1.69 -17.03
N GLU A 50 -12.73 1.14 -15.82
CA GLU A 50 -13.68 0.18 -15.21
C GLU A 50 -14.74 0.87 -14.35
N LEU A 51 -14.42 2.04 -13.81
CA LEU A 51 -15.38 2.95 -13.21
C LEU A 51 -15.97 3.79 -14.33
N GLY A 52 -17.06 3.30 -14.93
CA GLY A 52 -17.73 3.96 -16.04
C GLY A 52 -17.88 5.46 -15.84
N GLU A 53 -17.87 6.21 -16.95
CA GLU A 53 -17.97 7.67 -17.00
C GLU A 53 -19.06 8.18 -16.03
N ARG A 54 -18.67 8.64 -14.83
CA ARG A 54 -19.60 9.35 -13.95
C ARG A 54 -19.87 10.70 -14.60
N GLU A 55 -21.14 11.08 -14.70
CA GLU A 55 -21.56 12.41 -15.19
C GLU A 55 -20.78 13.48 -14.42
N GLY A 56 -19.80 14.12 -15.08
CA GLY A 56 -18.82 15.01 -14.43
C GLY A 56 -17.37 14.84 -14.88
N GLY A 57 -17.04 13.83 -15.67
CA GLY A 57 -15.82 13.81 -16.50
C GLY A 57 -14.48 13.62 -15.78
N THR A 58 -14.47 13.17 -14.53
CA THR A 58 -13.23 12.75 -13.86
C THR A 58 -13.19 11.22 -13.85
N ALA A 59 -12.13 10.63 -14.41
CA ALA A 59 -11.90 9.19 -14.38
C ALA A 59 -12.08 8.67 -12.95
N GLY A 60 -12.83 7.58 -12.78
CA GLY A 60 -13.09 7.04 -11.46
C GLY A 60 -11.78 6.58 -10.82
N TYR A 61 -11.52 7.06 -9.61
CA TYR A 61 -10.54 6.49 -8.69
C TYR A 61 -11.30 5.75 -7.60
N SER A 62 -10.68 4.76 -6.96
CA SER A 62 -11.26 4.20 -5.74
C SER A 62 -11.40 5.31 -4.70
N GLU A 63 -12.62 5.51 -4.21
CA GLU A 63 -12.90 6.45 -3.11
C GLU A 63 -12.41 5.89 -1.77
N GLU A 64 -12.14 4.59 -1.68
CA GLU A 64 -11.70 3.94 -0.44
C GLU A 64 -10.18 4.03 -0.30
N ARG A 65 -9.73 4.80 0.69
CA ARG A 65 -8.32 5.02 1.02
C ARG A 65 -7.99 4.50 2.41
N VAL A 66 -6.77 4.02 2.56
CA VAL A 66 -6.20 3.59 3.83
C VAL A 66 -5.10 4.54 4.27
N SER A 67 -5.07 4.86 5.55
CA SER A 67 -3.99 5.65 6.14
C SER A 67 -2.78 4.76 6.43
N LEU A 68 -1.62 5.11 5.86
CA LEU A 68 -0.37 4.34 5.98
C LEU A 68 0.29 4.50 7.35
N LEU A 69 -0.10 5.53 8.10
CA LEU A 69 0.33 5.82 9.46
C LEU A 69 -0.78 6.57 10.21
N PRO A 70 -0.79 6.59 11.55
CA PRO A 70 -1.83 7.28 12.32
C PRO A 70 -1.90 8.79 11.98
N GLY A 71 -3.04 9.25 11.45
CA GLY A 71 -3.23 10.64 11.01
C GLY A 71 -2.51 10.98 9.69
N GLY A 72 -2.21 9.97 8.87
CA GLY A 72 -1.49 10.15 7.61
C GLY A 72 -2.18 11.06 6.60
N GLU A 73 -3.51 11.16 6.67
CA GLU A 73 -4.35 12.06 5.86
C GLU A 73 -4.14 13.56 6.17
N GLU A 74 -3.61 13.90 7.34
CA GLU A 74 -3.27 15.29 7.72
C GLU A 74 -1.79 15.60 7.49
N LEU A 75 -0.98 14.59 7.15
CA LEU A 75 0.45 14.71 6.95
C LEU A 75 0.79 14.79 5.47
N GLU A 76 1.26 15.96 5.05
CA GLU A 76 1.70 16.18 3.67
C GLU A 76 3.04 15.47 3.39
N VAL A 77 3.13 14.88 2.19
CA VAL A 77 4.37 14.34 1.67
C VAL A 77 5.22 15.47 1.10
N THR A 78 6.42 15.60 1.61
CA THR A 78 7.41 16.62 1.26
C THR A 78 8.71 15.93 0.81
N GLU A 79 9.61 16.68 0.19
CA GLU A 79 10.94 16.18 -0.19
C GLU A 79 11.72 15.56 1.00
N ALA A 80 11.49 16.05 2.22
CA ALA A 80 12.14 15.53 3.41
C ALA A 80 11.60 14.17 3.88
N ASN A 81 10.33 13.84 3.57
CA ASN A 81 9.66 12.65 4.08
C ASN A 81 9.18 11.68 2.96
N LYS A 82 9.35 12.03 1.68
CA LYS A 82 8.91 11.21 0.54
C LYS A 82 9.49 9.80 0.52
N ARG A 83 10.71 9.63 1.03
CA ARG A 83 11.30 8.30 1.17
C ARG A 83 10.50 7.43 2.14
N GLN A 84 10.07 7.99 3.27
CA GLN A 84 9.24 7.29 4.24
C GLN A 84 7.87 6.94 3.63
N PHE A 85 7.28 7.85 2.85
CA PHE A 85 6.04 7.58 2.13
C PHE A 85 6.19 6.36 1.20
N VAL A 86 7.23 6.36 0.36
CA VAL A 86 7.51 5.24 -0.56
C VAL A 86 7.77 3.94 0.20
N ASP A 87 8.52 3.99 1.31
CA ASP A 87 8.77 2.81 2.14
C ASP A 87 7.46 2.20 2.68
N LEU A 88 6.54 3.05 3.16
CA LEU A 88 5.24 2.62 3.70
C LEU A 88 4.30 2.10 2.60
N VAL A 89 4.26 2.76 1.45
CA VAL A 89 3.49 2.29 0.28
C VAL A 89 3.98 0.91 -0.17
N CYS A 90 5.29 0.71 -0.30
CA CYS A 90 5.86 -0.58 -0.68
C CYS A 90 5.54 -1.64 0.38
N ALA A 91 5.64 -1.31 1.66
CA ALA A 91 5.30 -2.23 2.73
C ALA A 91 3.81 -2.64 2.68
N TRP A 92 2.91 -1.67 2.53
CA TRP A 92 1.48 -1.89 2.41
C TRP A 92 1.10 -2.74 1.18
N ARG A 93 1.61 -2.40 0.01
CA ARG A 93 1.24 -3.07 -1.25
C ARG A 93 1.85 -4.46 -1.38
N LEU A 94 3.08 -4.67 -0.92
CA LEU A 94 3.76 -5.96 -1.04
C LEU A 94 3.44 -6.93 0.10
N PHE A 95 3.25 -6.41 1.34
CA PHE A 95 3.02 -7.25 2.52
C PHE A 95 1.62 -7.11 3.12
N GLY A 96 0.97 -5.94 3.02
CA GLY A 96 -0.38 -5.71 3.53
C GLY A 96 -1.47 -6.54 2.84
N SER A 97 -1.33 -6.77 1.52
CA SER A 97 -2.22 -7.71 0.78
C SER A 97 -2.14 -9.15 1.32
N ILE A 98 -0.97 -9.54 1.85
CA ILE A 98 -0.78 -10.84 2.48
C ILE A 98 -1.37 -10.82 3.90
N GLU A 99 -1.24 -9.75 4.67
CA GLU A 99 -1.70 -9.72 6.06
C GLU A 99 -3.23 -9.72 6.19
N ALA A 100 -3.97 -9.06 5.30
CA ALA A 100 -5.43 -9.13 5.30
C ALA A 100 -5.96 -10.56 5.01
N GLN A 101 -5.33 -11.26 4.06
CA GLN A 101 -5.69 -12.64 3.67
C GLN A 101 -5.11 -13.68 4.65
N THR A 102 -3.90 -13.48 5.15
CA THR A 102 -3.21 -14.36 6.10
C THR A 102 -3.76 -14.21 7.50
N ALA A 103 -4.21 -13.02 7.92
CA ALA A 103 -4.91 -12.87 9.19
C ALA A 103 -6.24 -13.64 9.18
N ALA A 104 -6.95 -13.71 8.05
CA ALA A 104 -8.13 -14.55 7.91
C ALA A 104 -7.78 -16.05 7.97
N VAL A 105 -6.67 -16.48 7.35
CA VAL A 105 -6.17 -17.87 7.43
C VAL A 105 -5.67 -18.23 8.84
N CYS A 106 -4.91 -17.35 9.50
CA CYS A 106 -4.43 -17.53 10.88
C CYS A 106 -5.59 -17.51 11.89
N ARG A 107 -6.60 -16.64 11.70
CA ARG A 107 -7.83 -16.68 12.50
C ARG A 107 -8.62 -17.96 12.24
N GLY A 108 -8.71 -18.41 11.00
CA GLY A 108 -9.32 -19.69 10.63
C GLY A 108 -8.58 -20.90 11.23
N PHE A 109 -7.24 -20.87 11.25
CA PHE A 109 -6.40 -21.93 11.82
C PHE A 109 -6.47 -21.95 13.36
N GLN A 110 -6.48 -20.79 14.01
CA GLN A 110 -6.71 -20.66 15.47
C GLN A 110 -8.14 -21.05 15.88
N ALA A 111 -9.13 -20.86 15.00
CA ALA A 111 -10.50 -21.30 15.22
C ALA A 111 -10.71 -22.81 14.96
N ALA A 112 -9.88 -23.42 14.09
CA ALA A 112 -9.96 -24.83 13.73
C ALA A 112 -9.14 -25.76 14.63
N VAL A 113 -8.17 -25.24 15.39
CA VAL A 113 -7.35 -26.03 16.33
C VAL A 113 -7.78 -25.73 17.77
N PRO A 114 -8.47 -26.67 18.45
CA PRO A 114 -8.75 -26.55 19.87
C PRO A 114 -7.44 -26.40 20.67
N PRO A 115 -7.37 -25.57 21.72
CA PRO A 115 -6.20 -25.40 22.60
C PRO A 115 -5.76 -26.66 23.37
N ALA A 116 -6.30 -27.84 23.03
CA ALA A 116 -6.04 -29.11 23.70
C ALA A 116 -5.06 -30.03 22.94
N ILE A 117 -4.54 -29.65 21.75
CA ILE A 117 -3.60 -30.51 20.99
C ILE A 117 -2.17 -29.95 20.93
N LEU A 118 -1.88 -28.77 21.51
CA LEU A 118 -0.50 -28.25 21.62
C LEU A 118 0.24 -28.64 22.91
N THR A 119 -0.32 -29.57 23.68
CA THR A 119 0.43 -30.29 24.72
C THR A 119 0.12 -31.77 24.63
N GLN A 120 0.96 -32.50 23.89
CA GLN A 120 1.53 -33.80 24.23
C GLN A 120 2.71 -34.08 23.30
#